data_AF-A0A7T1P521-F1
#
_entry.id   AF-A0A7T1P521-F1
#
_cell.length_a   1.000
_cell.length_b   1.000
_cell.length_c   1.000
_cell.angle_alpha   90.00
_cell.angle_beta   90.00
_cell.angle_gamma   90.00
#
_symmetry.space_group_name_H-M   'P 1'
#
loop_
_entity.id
_entity.type
_entity.pdbx_description
1 polymer ?
#
loop_
_entity_poly.entity_id
_entity_poly.type
_entity_poly.pdbx_seq_one_letter_code
_entity_poly.pdbx_strand_id
1 'polypeptide(L)'
;MLKMNLLQAPQAAEVIFQMNLLTHYDRQSIAQLCEKAGLWNRALQNYSELADIRRVMAYAPTMNSEFLIAYCEKLAPETCLEICRELIKNKTQNLQVIVQVCIRCFRGMGVRNILSLLEENDAHDGIFYFAGAVVSQL
;
A
#
# COMPACT_ATOMS: atom_id res chain seq x y z
N MET A 1 12.29 26.09 -17.28
CA MET A 1 12.44 26.42 -15.85
C MET A 1 11.14 26.13 -15.09
N LEU A 2 10.83 24.85 -14.82
CA LEU A 2 9.65 24.43 -14.02
C LEU A 2 10.02 23.38 -12.95
N LYS A 3 11.16 22.69 -13.11
CA LYS A 3 11.67 21.74 -12.11
C LYS A 3 12.23 22.39 -10.84
N MET A 4 12.60 23.69 -10.90
CA MET A 4 13.25 24.37 -9.77
C MET A 4 12.29 25.06 -8.79
N ASN A 5 11.08 25.46 -9.21
CA ASN A 5 10.14 26.14 -8.31
C ASN A 5 9.31 25.21 -7.41
N LEU A 6 9.21 23.92 -7.74
CA LEU A 6 8.49 22.92 -6.92
C LEU A 6 9.30 22.44 -5.70
N LEU A 7 10.63 22.58 -5.73
CA LEU A 7 11.50 22.19 -4.62
C LEU A 7 11.62 23.29 -3.55
N GLN A 8 11.27 24.54 -3.86
CA GLN A 8 11.44 25.68 -2.96
C GLN A 8 10.16 26.15 -2.26
N ALA A 9 8.97 25.74 -2.69
CA ALA A 9 7.71 26.24 -2.12
C ALA A 9 6.60 25.17 -2.07
N PRO A 10 6.49 24.39 -0.97
CA PRO A 10 5.43 23.39 -0.80
C PRO A 10 4.01 24.00 -0.90
N GLN A 11 3.86 25.25 -0.49
CA GLN A 11 2.58 25.99 -0.55
C GLN A 11 2.15 26.34 -1.99
N ALA A 12 3.10 26.50 -2.92
CA ALA A 12 2.79 26.75 -4.33
C ALA A 12 2.29 25.49 -5.04
N ALA A 13 2.73 24.30 -4.59
CA ALA A 13 2.27 23.03 -5.13
C ALA A 13 0.76 22.84 -4.89
N GLU A 14 0.25 23.17 -3.70
CA GLU A 14 -1.18 23.10 -3.38
C GLU A 14 -2.04 24.02 -4.27
N VAL A 15 -1.57 25.24 -4.54
CA VAL A 15 -2.27 26.19 -5.44
C VAL A 15 -2.32 25.66 -6.87
N ILE A 16 -1.24 25.02 -7.35
CA ILE A 16 -1.19 24.41 -8.69
C ILE A 16 -2.12 23.20 -8.79
N PHE A 17 -2.22 22.39 -7.73
CA PHE A 17 -3.19 21.29 -7.65
C PHE A 17 -4.65 21.79 -7.62
N GLN A 18 -4.93 22.91 -6.96
CA GLN A 18 -6.26 23.50 -6.88
C GLN A 18 -6.73 24.17 -8.19
N MET A 19 -5.82 24.62 -9.05
CA MET A 19 -6.15 25.36 -10.28
C MET A 19 -6.53 24.48 -11.48
N ASN A 20 -6.51 23.14 -11.37
CA ASN A 20 -6.89 22.22 -12.46
C ASN A 20 -6.19 22.49 -13.82
N LEU A 21 -5.01 23.12 -13.81
CA LEU A 21 -4.26 23.49 -15.02
C LEU A 21 -3.48 22.33 -15.67
N LEU A 22 -3.57 21.11 -15.12
CA LEU A 22 -2.70 19.99 -15.48
C LEU A 22 -3.47 18.91 -16.27
N THR A 23 -3.84 19.23 -17.50
CA THR A 23 -4.55 18.32 -18.43
C THR A 23 -3.67 17.20 -19.01
N HIS A 24 -2.35 17.22 -18.79
CA HIS A 24 -1.40 16.15 -19.15
C HIS A 24 -0.31 16.00 -18.09
N TYR A 25 -0.67 15.47 -16.91
CA TYR A 25 0.34 15.19 -15.89
C TYR A 25 0.78 13.73 -15.93
N ASP A 26 2.09 13.50 -15.93
CA ASP A 26 2.70 12.19 -15.73
C ASP A 26 2.47 11.74 -14.29
N ARG A 27 1.59 10.74 -14.09
CA ARG A 27 1.24 10.21 -12.75
C ARG A 27 2.47 9.86 -11.93
N GLN A 28 3.53 9.38 -12.57
CA GLN A 28 4.79 9.04 -11.90
C GLN A 28 5.43 10.28 -11.26
N SER A 29 5.46 11.41 -11.96
CA SER A 29 5.99 12.66 -11.44
C SER A 29 5.19 13.19 -10.23
N ILE A 30 3.85 13.01 -10.19
CA ILE A 30 3.02 13.41 -9.04
C ILE A 30 3.34 12.51 -7.86
N ALA A 31 3.42 11.20 -8.12
CA ALA A 31 3.71 10.23 -7.08
C ALA A 31 5.06 10.54 -6.40
N GLN A 32 6.08 10.89 -7.17
CA GLN A 32 7.39 11.31 -6.66
C GLN A 32 7.33 12.59 -5.82
N LEU A 33 6.50 13.57 -6.20
CA LEU A 33 6.32 14.79 -5.41
C LEU A 33 5.58 14.50 -4.10
N CYS A 34 4.52 13.68 -4.15
CA CYS A 34 3.82 13.22 -2.95
C CYS A 34 4.75 12.44 -2.02
N GLU A 35 5.60 11.57 -2.56
CA GLU A 35 6.60 10.81 -1.80
C GLU A 35 7.57 11.75 -1.07
N LYS A 36 8.11 12.76 -1.76
CA LYS A 36 9.00 13.78 -1.16
C LYS A 36 8.32 14.62 -0.08
N ALA A 37 7.02 14.83 -0.20
CA ALA A 37 6.21 15.55 0.79
C ALA A 37 5.72 14.67 1.95
N GLY A 38 6.03 13.36 1.96
CA GLY A 38 5.53 12.41 2.96
C GLY A 38 4.05 12.05 2.81
N LEU A 39 3.44 12.36 1.67
CA LEU A 39 2.03 12.05 1.36
C LEU A 39 1.91 10.65 0.75
N TRP A 40 2.24 9.61 1.53
CA TRP A 40 2.35 8.22 1.07
C TRP A 40 1.08 7.66 0.41
N ASN A 41 -0.09 7.93 0.99
CA ASN A 41 -1.38 7.48 0.43
C ASN A 41 -1.59 8.01 -1.00
N ARG A 42 -1.21 9.27 -1.25
CA ARG A 42 -1.33 9.89 -2.58
C ARG A 42 -0.29 9.36 -3.54
N ALA A 43 0.93 9.08 -3.06
CA ALA A 43 1.95 8.43 -3.86
C ALA A 43 1.48 7.05 -4.36
N LEU A 44 0.94 6.21 -3.48
CA LEU A 44 0.41 4.88 -3.84
C LEU A 44 -0.72 4.92 -4.87
N GLN A 45 -1.59 5.94 -4.81
CA GLN A 45 -2.67 6.10 -5.78
C GLN A 45 -2.19 6.45 -7.19
N ASN A 46 -0.97 6.96 -7.33
CA ASN A 46 -0.43 7.44 -8.60
C ASN A 46 0.68 6.53 -9.16
N TYR A 47 1.36 5.76 -8.31
CA TYR A 47 2.30 4.74 -8.78
C TYR A 47 1.60 3.57 -9.45
N SER A 48 2.16 3.13 -10.57
CA SER A 48 1.76 1.92 -11.31
C SER A 48 2.81 0.81 -11.21
N GLU A 49 4.08 1.19 -11.05
CA GLU A 49 5.19 0.25 -10.99
C GLU A 49 5.29 -0.40 -9.62
N LEU A 50 5.34 -1.74 -9.60
CA LEU A 50 5.42 -2.52 -8.37
C LEU A 50 6.65 -2.16 -7.52
N ALA A 51 7.77 -1.80 -8.16
CA ALA A 51 8.98 -1.38 -7.47
C ALA A 51 8.76 -0.12 -6.63
N ASP A 52 8.07 0.88 -7.18
CA ASP A 52 7.75 2.12 -6.47
C ASP A 52 6.70 1.88 -5.38
N ILE A 53 5.67 1.07 -5.67
CA ILE A 53 4.65 0.69 -4.70
C ILE A 53 5.30 0.01 -3.49
N ARG A 54 6.18 -0.98 -3.69
CA ARG A 54 6.90 -1.66 -2.58
C ARG A 54 7.73 -0.67 -1.76
N ARG A 55 8.42 0.27 -2.41
CA ARG A 55 9.20 1.31 -1.71
C ARG A 55 8.30 2.14 -0.78
N VAL A 56 7.14 2.58 -1.26
CA VAL A 56 6.21 3.37 -0.44
C VAL A 56 5.56 2.52 0.66
N MET A 57 5.32 1.23 0.42
CA MET A 57 4.77 0.30 1.42
C MET A 57 5.68 0.10 2.64
N ALA A 58 6.97 0.41 2.55
CA ALA A 58 7.85 0.45 3.73
C ALA A 58 7.38 1.47 4.79
N TYR A 59 6.62 2.50 4.37
CA TYR A 59 6.03 3.52 5.25
C TYR A 59 4.62 3.20 5.71
N ALA A 60 4.11 1.99 5.44
CA ALA A 60 2.77 1.55 5.82
C ALA A 60 2.40 1.75 7.30
N PRO A 61 3.30 1.60 8.29
CA PRO A 61 2.97 1.89 9.68
C PRO A 61 2.53 3.34 9.95
N THR A 62 2.88 4.28 9.07
CA THR A 62 2.51 5.70 9.19
C THR A 62 1.24 6.06 8.42
N MET A 63 0.72 5.12 7.62
CA MET A 63 -0.47 5.30 6.79
C MET A 63 -1.73 4.88 7.54
N ASN A 64 -2.87 5.32 7.05
CA ASN A 64 -4.15 4.89 7.58
C ASN A 64 -4.42 3.42 7.20
N SER A 65 -4.73 2.59 8.19
CA SER A 65 -4.96 1.16 8.01
C SER A 65 -6.14 0.84 7.08
N GLU A 66 -7.25 1.58 7.17
CA GLU A 66 -8.42 1.35 6.31
C GLU A 66 -8.10 1.65 4.84
N PHE A 67 -7.33 2.72 4.61
CA PHE A 67 -6.82 3.05 3.27
C PHE A 67 -5.97 1.92 2.70
N LEU A 68 -5.02 1.38 3.47
CA LEU A 68 -4.15 0.31 3.00
C LEU A 68 -4.94 -0.95 2.65
N ILE A 69 -5.91 -1.33 3.49
CA ILE A 69 -6.75 -2.49 3.22
C ILE A 69 -7.54 -2.29 1.92
N ALA A 70 -8.20 -1.13 1.76
CA ALA A 70 -8.97 -0.80 0.57
C ALA A 70 -8.11 -0.64 -0.70
N TYR A 71 -6.84 -0.25 -0.54
CA TYR A 71 -5.89 -0.20 -1.64
C TYR A 71 -5.54 -1.61 -2.11
N CYS A 72 -5.16 -2.49 -1.19
CA CYS A 72 -4.80 -3.87 -1.50
C CYS A 72 -5.94 -4.66 -2.14
N GLU A 73 -7.19 -4.45 -1.71
CA GLU A 73 -8.38 -5.07 -2.30
C GLU A 73 -8.57 -4.79 -3.81
N LYS A 74 -8.05 -3.65 -4.30
CA LYS A 74 -8.18 -3.25 -5.70
C LYS A 74 -7.08 -3.80 -6.59
N LEU A 75 -6.05 -4.41 -6.00
CA LEU A 75 -4.91 -4.94 -6.73
C LEU A 75 -5.20 -6.32 -7.29
N ALA A 76 -4.44 -6.71 -8.32
CA ALA A 76 -4.41 -8.09 -8.75
C ALA A 76 -3.94 -8.99 -7.59
N PRO A 77 -4.50 -10.20 -7.43
CA PRO A 77 -4.18 -11.08 -6.30
C PRO A 77 -2.68 -11.35 -6.12
N GLU A 78 -1.96 -11.53 -7.23
CA GLU A 78 -0.51 -11.78 -7.23
C GLU A 78 0.25 -10.55 -6.70
N THR A 79 -0.15 -9.35 -7.14
CA THR A 79 0.42 -8.09 -6.66
C THR A 79 0.11 -7.84 -5.19
N CYS A 80 -1.11 -8.15 -4.75
CA CYS A 80 -1.50 -8.04 -3.34
C CYS A 80 -0.62 -8.94 -2.46
N LEU A 81 -0.38 -10.20 -2.88
CA LEU A 81 0.46 -11.13 -2.15
C LEU A 81 1.93 -10.65 -2.06
N GLU A 82 2.47 -10.10 -3.15
CA GLU A 82 3.80 -9.45 -3.17
C GLU A 82 3.88 -8.27 -2.19
N ILE A 83 2.83 -7.46 -2.07
CA ILE A 83 2.79 -6.38 -1.10
C ILE A 83 2.71 -6.91 0.33
N CYS A 84 1.91 -7.96 0.59
CA CYS A 84 1.88 -8.60 1.90
C CYS A 84 3.26 -9.14 2.31
N ARG A 85 4.05 -9.68 1.37
CA ARG A 85 5.46 -10.07 1.58
C ARG A 85 6.37 -8.90 1.96
N GLU A 86 6.08 -7.70 1.48
CA GLU A 86 6.83 -6.50 1.88
C GLU A 86 6.41 -6.02 3.27
N LEU A 87 5.10 -5.97 3.53
CA LEU A 87 4.55 -5.47 4.79
C LEU A 87 4.94 -6.34 5.99
N ILE A 88 5.03 -7.67 5.81
CA ILE A 88 5.31 -8.61 6.89
C ILE A 88 6.73 -8.48 7.46
N LYS A 89 7.66 -7.85 6.72
CA LYS A 89 9.00 -7.53 7.23
C LYS A 89 8.96 -6.66 8.48
N ASN A 90 7.91 -5.86 8.67
CA ASN A 90 7.61 -5.15 9.90
C ASN A 90 6.33 -5.67 10.55
N LYS A 91 6.30 -6.99 10.82
CA LYS A 91 5.13 -7.68 11.39
C LYS A 91 4.61 -7.03 12.67
N THR A 92 5.49 -6.53 13.54
CA THR A 92 5.10 -5.91 14.82
C THR A 92 4.10 -4.77 14.65
N GLN A 93 4.24 -3.96 13.59
CA GLN A 93 3.35 -2.82 13.33
C GLN A 93 2.27 -3.14 12.29
N ASN A 94 2.56 -4.05 11.35
CA ASN A 94 1.69 -4.29 10.20
C ASN A 94 0.79 -5.53 10.33
N LEU A 95 0.97 -6.40 11.33
CA LEU A 95 0.29 -7.70 11.39
C LEU A 95 -1.23 -7.57 11.29
N GLN A 96 -1.84 -6.62 12.00
CA GLN A 96 -3.28 -6.41 11.96
C GLN A 96 -3.77 -6.07 10.54
N VAL A 97 -3.09 -5.15 9.84
CA VAL A 97 -3.42 -4.77 8.46
C VAL A 97 -3.25 -5.95 7.52
N ILE A 98 -2.14 -6.69 7.64
CA ILE A 98 -1.85 -7.87 6.81
C ILE A 98 -2.96 -8.91 6.96
N VAL A 99 -3.35 -9.25 8.19
CA VAL A 99 -4.41 -10.22 8.46
C VAL A 99 -5.73 -9.78 7.85
N GLN A 100 -6.10 -8.50 7.98
CA GLN A 100 -7.33 -7.99 7.38
C GLN A 100 -7.31 -8.03 5.85
N VAL A 101 -6.19 -7.66 5.22
CA VAL A 101 -6.01 -7.79 3.77
C VAL A 101 -6.17 -9.25 3.35
N CYS A 102 -5.52 -10.18 4.07
CA CYS A 102 -5.62 -11.61 3.81
C CYS A 102 -7.06 -12.12 3.91
N ILE A 103 -7.79 -11.77 4.98
CA ILE A 103 -9.20 -12.18 5.16
C ILE A 103 -10.10 -11.67 4.03
N ARG A 104 -9.82 -10.50 3.46
CA ARG A 104 -10.65 -9.94 2.38
C ARG A 104 -10.27 -10.44 0.99
N CYS A 105 -8.99 -10.77 0.78
CA CYS A 105 -8.46 -11.14 -0.53
C CYS A 105 -8.13 -12.64 -0.67
N PHE A 106 -8.44 -13.49 0.32
CA PHE A 106 -8.03 -14.91 0.34
C PHE A 106 -8.53 -15.75 -0.84
N ARG A 107 -9.70 -15.42 -1.40
CA ARG A 107 -10.25 -16.14 -2.54
C ARG A 107 -9.39 -15.99 -3.79
N GLY A 108 -8.78 -14.82 -3.98
CA GLY A 108 -7.85 -14.56 -5.09
C GLY A 108 -6.44 -15.02 -4.78
N MET A 109 -5.92 -14.72 -3.58
CA MET A 109 -4.53 -15.05 -3.22
C MET A 109 -4.30 -16.54 -2.94
N GLY A 110 -5.36 -17.26 -2.54
CA GLY A 110 -5.30 -18.66 -2.13
C GLY A 110 -4.89 -18.82 -0.67
N VAL A 111 -5.65 -19.65 0.06
CA VAL A 111 -5.43 -19.91 1.50
C VAL A 111 -4.02 -20.46 1.76
N ARG A 112 -3.52 -21.39 0.93
CA ARG A 112 -2.18 -21.99 1.11
C ARG A 112 -1.06 -20.95 1.01
N ASN A 113 -1.16 -20.01 0.07
CA ASN A 113 -0.15 -18.97 -0.11
C ASN A 113 -0.11 -18.01 1.07
N ILE A 114 -1.28 -17.67 1.63
CA ILE A 114 -1.39 -16.82 2.83
C ILE A 114 -0.82 -17.54 4.06
N LEU A 115 -1.14 -18.82 4.24
CA LEU A 115 -0.59 -19.59 5.35
C LEU A 115 0.93 -19.71 5.25
N SER A 116 1.47 -20.04 4.07
CA SER A 116 2.92 -20.08 3.84
C SER A 116 3.59 -18.74 4.19
N LEU A 117 3.01 -17.62 3.74
CA LEU A 117 3.50 -16.29 4.05
C LEU A 117 3.57 -16.03 5.57
N LEU A 118 2.51 -16.37 6.30
CA LEU A 118 2.44 -16.13 7.74
C LEU A 118 3.35 -17.09 8.52
N GLU A 119 3.44 -18.36 8.11
CA GLU A 119 4.29 -19.38 8.71
C GLU A 119 5.78 -19.07 8.53
N GLU A 120 6.20 -18.72 7.31
CA GLU A 120 7.59 -18.36 6.99
C GLU A 120 8.11 -17.14 7.78
N ASN A 121 7.20 -16.33 8.33
CA ASN A 121 7.51 -15.13 9.10
C ASN A 121 7.19 -15.28 10.60
N ASP A 122 6.96 -16.50 11.10
CA ASP A 122 6.59 -16.80 12.49
C ASP A 122 5.41 -15.94 13.00
N ALA A 123 4.42 -15.68 12.13
CA ALA A 123 3.25 -14.86 12.44
C ALA A 123 2.08 -15.74 12.94
N HIS A 124 2.33 -16.53 13.99
CA HIS A 124 1.37 -17.51 14.51
C HIS A 124 0.02 -16.90 14.92
N ASP A 125 0.04 -15.72 15.56
CA ASP A 125 -1.18 -14.99 15.90
C ASP A 125 -1.99 -14.65 14.64
N GLY A 126 -1.30 -14.25 13.57
CA GLY A 126 -1.91 -13.96 12.28
C GLY A 126 -2.59 -15.17 11.66
N ILE A 127 -1.96 -16.35 11.77
CA ILE A 127 -2.55 -17.62 11.31
C ILE A 127 -3.84 -17.91 12.06
N PHE A 128 -3.82 -17.78 13.40
CA PHE A 128 -5.00 -18.03 14.23
C PHE A 128 -6.17 -17.11 13.85
N TYR A 129 -5.92 -15.80 13.75
CA TYR A 129 -6.95 -14.83 13.36
C TYR A 129 -7.47 -15.06 11.93
N PHE A 130 -6.57 -15.33 10.99
CA PHE A 130 -6.94 -15.59 9.60
C PHE A 130 -7.78 -16.87 9.46
N ALA A 131 -7.32 -17.98 10.04
CA ALA A 131 -8.01 -19.26 9.96
C ALA A 131 -9.40 -19.20 10.59
N GLY A 132 -9.53 -18.61 11.79
CA GLY A 132 -10.82 -18.45 12.45
C GLY A 132 -11.82 -17.63 11.61
N ALA A 133 -11.37 -16.55 10.99
CA ALA A 133 -12.20 -15.72 10.13
C ALA A 133 -12.61 -16.44 8.83
N VAL A 134 -11.70 -17.16 8.18
CA VAL A 134 -11.98 -17.88 6.92
C VAL A 134 -12.92 -19.05 7.16
N VAL A 135 -12.72 -19.84 8.22
CA VAL A 135 -13.63 -20.96 8.57
C VAL A 135 -15.06 -20.46 8.83
N SER A 136 -15.22 -19.27 9.40
CA SER A 136 -16.54 -18.68 9.65
C SER A 136 -17.27 -18.21 8.37
N GLN A 137 -16.57 -18.14 7.24
CA GLN A 137 -17.09 -17.67 5.95
C GLN A 137 -17.27 -18.81 4.92
N LEU A 138 -16.92 -20.04 5.30
CA LEU A 138 -17.13 -21.27 4.52
C LEU A 138 -18.43 -21.94 4.94
#